data_AF-A0A8H4FPP8-F1
#
_entry.id   AF-A0A8H4FPP8-F1
#
_cell.length_a   1.000
_cell.length_b   1.000
_cell.length_c   1.000
_cell.angle_alpha   90.00
_cell.angle_beta   90.00
_cell.angle_gamma   90.00
#
_symmetry.space_group_name_H-M   'P 1'
#
loop_
_entity.id
_entity.type
_entity.pdbx_description
1 polymer ?
#
loop_
_entity_poly.entity_id
_entity_poly.type
_entity_poly.pdbx_seq_one_letter_code
_entity_poly.pdbx_strand_id
1 'polypeptide(L)'
;MLFNCRAKPQPPPPPAPPPEPRFRCMYPNCTRKAVKCEQKAKGHHAMQSLYCKDHACRQRLDDMMCPSPKESSMAKYCNDHRRCQSEGCSQNRLLADVNSDWPYCEKHTCTSNGCRQKSSATSRMCVSHTPLCLIPGCDTPRTDHGLYCPCHSCSDADCTAVINGGHWCKQHRLCKTDGCGQGRAVTAGGRFEDFCWNHLPKACLGTGCKAIISGGVRFCPQHECMYTPCHEAKDNGHDQSRLYCASHTCHHTSCPQPTSNPSSPSLARYCITHTCASPSCYHPSKPSSRHCALHACLSPSCPAPRTADPLAVPAAQFCSAHECIARSCYEAAGMNDSGYCEAAHACASPGCPVPRGPEGGCCVMHAAIMARPGPALSSTGATVGVGGREREGGKFYSHMEETLGQRLRAERERHVAEMRLQDGAWQAAGFERRRGRRERVRSCDSGYVGSPSVSDGSNCTFVS
;
A
#
# COMPACT_ATOMS: atom_id res chain seq x y z
N MET A 1 115.05 -5.33 -83.82
CA MET A 1 114.63 -6.63 -83.27
C MET A 1 113.29 -6.42 -82.56
N LEU A 2 112.19 -6.86 -83.17
CA LEU A 2 110.82 -6.70 -82.65
C LEU A 2 110.45 -7.96 -81.85
N PHE A 3 110.42 -7.85 -80.52
CA PHE A 3 109.86 -8.88 -79.65
C PHE A 3 108.33 -8.73 -79.61
N ASN A 4 107.63 -9.56 -80.38
CA ASN A 4 106.18 -9.71 -80.28
C ASN A 4 105.84 -10.45 -78.97
N CYS A 5 105.39 -9.71 -77.96
CA CYS A 5 104.75 -10.27 -76.77
C CYS A 5 103.41 -10.91 -77.16
N ARG A 6 103.41 -12.24 -77.28
CA ARG A 6 102.23 -13.06 -77.50
C ARG A 6 101.35 -13.01 -76.24
N ALA A 7 100.18 -12.37 -76.33
CA ALA A 7 99.21 -12.33 -75.24
C ALA A 7 98.83 -13.76 -74.83
N LYS A 8 98.93 -14.07 -73.54
CA LYS A 8 98.46 -15.35 -72.97
C LYS A 8 96.94 -15.45 -73.21
N PRO A 9 96.44 -16.58 -73.75
CA PRO A 9 95.01 -16.81 -73.89
C PRO A 9 94.33 -16.70 -72.52
N GLN A 10 93.27 -15.88 -72.43
CA GLN A 10 92.45 -15.83 -71.23
C GLN A 10 91.83 -17.22 -70.99
N PRO A 11 91.84 -17.73 -69.75
CA PRO A 11 91.12 -18.96 -69.43
C PRO A 11 89.62 -18.76 -69.73
N PRO A 12 88.92 -19.80 -70.21
CA PRO A 12 87.50 -19.72 -70.49
C PRO A 12 86.75 -19.26 -69.23
N PRO A 13 85.72 -18.40 -69.36
CA PRO A 13 84.92 -17.98 -68.22
C PRO A 13 84.36 -19.23 -67.52
N PRO A 14 84.37 -19.28 -66.17
CA PRO A 14 83.85 -20.42 -65.44
C PRO A 14 82.39 -20.67 -65.87
N PRO A 15 81.96 -21.94 -65.96
CA PRO A 15 80.59 -22.28 -66.33
C PRO A 15 79.62 -21.53 -65.42
N ALA A 16 78.62 -20.87 -66.02
CA ALA A 16 77.63 -20.13 -65.27
C ALA A 16 77.02 -21.04 -64.19
N PRO A 17 76.94 -20.60 -62.93
CA PRO A 17 76.36 -21.41 -61.86
C PRO A 17 74.93 -21.80 -62.26
N PRO A 18 74.48 -23.02 -61.91
CA PRO A 18 73.13 -23.46 -62.20
C PRO A 18 72.13 -22.43 -61.67
N PRO A 19 71.08 -22.08 -62.43
CA PRO A 19 70.12 -21.06 -62.01
C PRO A 19 69.53 -21.45 -60.66
N GLU A 20 69.75 -20.62 -59.64
CA GLU A 20 69.21 -20.85 -58.30
C GLU A 20 67.70 -21.14 -58.38
N PRO A 21 67.20 -22.12 -57.60
CA PRO A 21 65.79 -22.47 -57.59
C PRO A 21 64.96 -21.22 -57.28
N ARG A 22 64.20 -20.75 -58.27
CA ARG A 22 63.38 -19.55 -58.14
C ARG A 22 62.16 -19.88 -57.27
N PHE A 23 62.13 -19.37 -56.04
CA PHE A 23 60.97 -19.49 -55.17
C PHE A 23 59.75 -18.80 -55.81
N ARG A 24 58.69 -19.59 -56.05
CA ARG A 24 57.38 -19.10 -56.50
C ARG A 24 56.58 -18.61 -55.30
N CYS A 25 55.68 -17.66 -55.52
CA CYS A 25 54.76 -17.19 -54.50
C CYS A 25 53.92 -18.36 -53.95
N MET A 26 53.88 -18.55 -52.63
CA MET A 26 53.09 -19.63 -52.00
C MET A 26 51.58 -19.34 -51.91
N TYR A 27 51.10 -18.25 -52.50
CA TYR A 27 49.67 -17.90 -52.45
C TYR A 27 48.91 -18.74 -53.48
N PRO A 28 47.74 -19.32 -53.14
CA PRO A 28 46.97 -20.16 -54.06
C PRO A 28 46.79 -19.50 -55.42
N ASN A 29 47.09 -20.24 -56.50
CA ASN A 29 46.96 -19.80 -57.90
C ASN A 29 47.85 -18.62 -58.33
N CYS A 30 48.83 -18.19 -57.52
CA CYS A 30 49.75 -17.13 -57.89
C CYS A 30 51.00 -17.70 -58.59
N THR A 31 51.20 -17.35 -59.86
CA THR A 31 52.39 -17.78 -60.64
C THR A 31 53.57 -16.80 -60.55
N ARG A 32 53.43 -15.70 -59.81
CA ARG A 32 54.45 -14.66 -59.70
C ARG A 32 55.62 -15.11 -58.81
N LYS A 33 56.79 -14.55 -59.07
CA LYS A 33 58.00 -14.82 -58.27
C LYS A 33 57.87 -14.21 -56.88
N ALA A 34 58.37 -14.92 -55.87
CA ALA A 34 58.42 -14.41 -54.52
C ALA A 34 59.38 -13.19 -54.45
N VAL A 35 59.08 -12.20 -53.60
CA VAL A 35 59.86 -10.97 -53.54
C VAL A 35 61.10 -11.16 -52.67
N LYS A 36 62.26 -10.75 -53.21
CA LYS A 36 63.50 -10.61 -52.45
C LYS A 36 63.64 -9.14 -52.06
N CYS A 37 63.66 -8.86 -50.76
CA CYS A 37 63.81 -7.50 -50.26
C CYS A 37 65.30 -7.23 -50.04
N GLU A 38 65.91 -6.53 -50.98
CA GLU A 38 67.30 -6.09 -50.84
C GLU A 38 67.33 -4.77 -50.09
N GLN A 39 67.78 -4.82 -48.84
CA GLN A 39 68.03 -3.60 -48.09
C GLN A 39 69.38 -3.03 -48.52
N LYS A 40 69.40 -1.79 -49.00
CA LYS A 40 70.63 -1.08 -49.41
C LYS A 40 71.57 -0.72 -48.24
N ALA A 41 71.28 -1.18 -47.03
CA ALA A 41 72.15 -0.96 -45.87
C ALA A 41 73.31 -1.95 -45.93
N LYS A 42 74.56 -1.44 -45.96
CA LYS A 42 75.79 -2.23 -46.05
C LYS A 42 75.83 -3.28 -44.93
N GLY A 43 75.68 -4.56 -45.28
CA GLY A 43 75.89 -5.69 -44.38
C GLY A 43 74.66 -6.52 -44.01
N HIS A 44 73.44 -6.14 -44.40
CA HIS A 44 72.26 -6.95 -44.11
C HIS A 44 72.00 -8.01 -45.19
N HIS A 45 71.77 -9.26 -44.78
CA HIS A 45 71.38 -10.33 -45.67
C HIS A 45 70.06 -9.99 -46.37
N ALA A 46 69.96 -10.32 -47.67
CA ALA A 46 68.75 -10.10 -48.43
C ALA A 46 67.63 -11.01 -47.89
N MET A 47 66.61 -10.40 -47.26
CA MET A 47 65.47 -11.13 -46.72
C MET A 47 64.59 -11.62 -47.85
N GLN A 48 64.27 -12.91 -47.85
CA GLN A 48 63.35 -13.50 -48.82
C GLN A 48 61.96 -13.60 -48.20
N SER A 49 60.95 -13.12 -48.92
CA SER A 49 59.54 -13.35 -48.58
C SER A 49 59.06 -14.62 -49.28
N LEU A 50 58.14 -15.36 -48.66
CA LEU A 50 57.46 -16.53 -49.27
C LEU A 50 56.46 -16.13 -50.37
N TYR A 51 56.13 -14.84 -50.46
CA TYR A 51 55.09 -14.29 -51.33
C TYR A 51 55.65 -13.25 -52.30
N CYS A 52 54.93 -13.01 -53.41
CA CYS A 52 55.26 -11.95 -54.38
C CYS A 52 54.94 -10.55 -53.83
N LYS A 53 55.34 -9.48 -54.54
CA LYS A 53 55.13 -8.07 -54.12
C LYS A 53 53.70 -7.74 -53.71
N ASP A 54 52.71 -8.35 -54.37
CA ASP A 54 51.30 -8.06 -54.12
C ASP A 54 50.81 -8.76 -52.84
N HIS A 55 51.29 -9.98 -52.59
CA HIS A 55 50.87 -10.82 -51.46
C HIS A 55 51.78 -10.73 -50.24
N ALA A 56 53.01 -10.20 -50.35
CA ALA A 56 53.99 -10.16 -49.27
C ALA A 56 53.73 -9.01 -48.30
N CYS A 57 53.43 -9.32 -47.04
CA CYS A 57 53.32 -8.32 -45.97
C CYS A 57 54.63 -7.52 -45.82
N ARG A 58 54.55 -6.19 -45.72
CA ARG A 58 55.73 -5.33 -45.56
C ARG A 58 56.30 -5.29 -44.13
N GLN A 59 55.62 -5.90 -43.15
CA GLN A 59 56.14 -5.95 -41.79
C GLN A 59 57.36 -6.87 -41.71
N ARG A 60 58.40 -6.38 -41.04
CA ARG A 60 59.60 -7.13 -40.73
C ARG A 60 59.55 -7.62 -39.29
N LEU A 61 59.95 -8.87 -39.09
CA LEU A 61 60.10 -9.53 -37.80
C LEU A 61 61.56 -9.96 -37.72
N ASP A 62 62.39 -9.09 -37.15
CA ASP A 62 63.84 -9.24 -37.07
C ASP A 62 64.49 -9.48 -38.45
N ASP A 63 65.02 -10.67 -38.69
CA ASP A 63 65.70 -11.07 -39.93
C ASP A 63 64.76 -11.67 -40.99
N MET A 64 63.45 -11.73 -40.73
CA MET A 64 62.47 -12.31 -41.64
C MET A 64 61.34 -11.35 -42.01
N MET A 65 60.81 -11.51 -43.23
CA MET A 65 59.56 -10.89 -43.64
C MET A 65 58.39 -11.66 -43.01
N CYS A 66 57.31 -10.95 -42.65
CA CYS A 66 56.11 -11.60 -42.12
C CYS A 66 55.62 -12.74 -43.05
N PRO A 67 55.40 -13.94 -42.52
CA PRO A 67 54.99 -15.12 -43.29
C PRO A 67 53.48 -15.15 -43.59
N SER A 68 52.71 -14.16 -43.14
CA SER A 68 51.28 -14.08 -43.45
C SER A 68 51.07 -13.33 -44.76
N PRO A 69 50.31 -13.87 -45.72
CA PRO A 69 49.99 -13.16 -46.95
C PRO A 69 49.03 -12.01 -46.69
N LYS A 70 49.01 -11.03 -47.60
CA LYS A 70 47.96 -10.01 -47.63
C LYS A 70 46.72 -10.55 -48.34
N GLU A 71 45.54 -10.16 -47.84
CA GLU A 71 44.27 -10.49 -48.48
C GLU A 71 43.95 -9.60 -49.69
N SER A 72 44.46 -8.36 -49.70
CA SER A 72 44.27 -7.41 -50.80
C SER A 72 45.61 -6.95 -51.34
N SER A 73 45.73 -6.89 -52.66
CA SER A 73 46.91 -6.37 -53.36
C SER A 73 47.19 -4.90 -53.05
N MET A 74 46.16 -4.14 -52.63
CA MET A 74 46.27 -2.73 -52.25
C MET A 74 46.80 -2.52 -50.83
N ALA A 75 46.66 -3.51 -49.94
CA ALA A 75 47.12 -3.39 -48.56
C ALA A 75 48.66 -3.42 -48.51
N LYS A 76 49.26 -2.70 -47.56
CA LYS A 76 50.71 -2.81 -47.31
C LYS A 76 51.07 -3.94 -46.35
N TYR A 77 50.16 -4.28 -45.45
CA TYR A 77 50.37 -5.26 -44.38
C TYR A 77 49.31 -6.37 -44.42
N CYS A 78 49.59 -7.52 -43.79
CA CYS A 78 48.61 -8.61 -43.61
C CYS A 78 47.58 -8.21 -42.55
N ASN A 79 46.49 -8.98 -42.43
CA ASN A 79 45.43 -8.68 -41.47
C ASN A 79 45.91 -8.64 -40.02
N ASP A 80 46.83 -9.51 -39.62
CA ASP A 80 47.37 -9.52 -38.26
C ASP A 80 48.09 -8.21 -37.90
N HIS A 81 48.84 -7.67 -38.86
CA HIS A 81 49.55 -6.40 -38.71
C HIS A 81 48.68 -5.17 -38.91
N ARG A 82 47.52 -5.31 -39.56
CA ARG A 82 46.51 -4.25 -39.65
C ARG A 82 45.58 -4.23 -38.44
N ARG A 83 45.44 -5.33 -37.69
CA ARG A 83 44.50 -5.45 -36.56
C ARG A 83 44.97 -4.71 -35.32
N CYS A 84 44.05 -4.05 -34.64
CA CYS A 84 44.26 -3.40 -33.34
C CYS A 84 44.89 -4.37 -32.32
N GLN A 85 45.94 -3.95 -31.61
CA GLN A 85 46.57 -4.75 -30.55
C GLN A 85 45.74 -4.89 -29.26
N SER A 86 44.50 -4.39 -29.24
CA SER A 86 43.65 -4.55 -28.06
C SER A 86 43.03 -5.95 -28.10
N GLU A 87 43.10 -6.66 -26.98
CA GLU A 87 42.51 -8.00 -26.84
C GLU A 87 41.05 -8.00 -27.29
N GLY A 88 40.68 -8.96 -28.14
CA GLY A 88 39.32 -9.11 -28.68
C GLY A 88 38.91 -8.10 -29.76
N CYS A 89 39.76 -7.14 -30.14
CA CYS A 89 39.40 -6.15 -31.16
C CYS A 89 39.72 -6.64 -32.59
N SER A 90 38.69 -6.78 -33.43
CA SER A 90 38.84 -7.12 -34.85
C SER A 90 39.04 -5.91 -35.78
N GLN A 91 39.00 -4.69 -35.24
CA GLN A 91 39.12 -3.46 -36.02
C GLN A 91 40.55 -3.22 -36.50
N ASN A 92 40.68 -2.54 -37.64
CA ASN A 92 41.98 -2.13 -38.15
C ASN A 92 42.54 -0.93 -37.36
N ARG A 93 43.87 -0.89 -37.23
CA ARG A 93 44.64 0.21 -36.62
C ARG A 93 44.38 1.51 -37.38
N LEU A 94 44.46 2.63 -36.67
CA LEU A 94 44.41 3.94 -37.29
C LEU A 94 45.61 4.06 -38.25
N LEU A 95 45.38 4.43 -39.50
CA LEU A 95 46.45 4.54 -40.52
C LEU A 95 47.23 3.25 -40.77
N ALA A 96 46.57 2.08 -40.70
CA ALA A 96 47.18 0.77 -40.92
C ALA A 96 48.00 0.64 -42.21
N ASP A 97 47.75 1.47 -43.23
CA ASP A 97 48.46 1.46 -44.51
C ASP A 97 49.54 2.55 -44.65
N VAL A 98 49.71 3.46 -43.68
CA VAL A 98 50.67 4.57 -43.78
C VAL A 98 51.83 4.42 -42.79
N ASN A 99 51.59 3.93 -41.58
CA ASN A 99 52.58 3.92 -40.52
C ASN A 99 52.47 2.65 -39.65
N SER A 100 53.58 1.93 -39.49
CA SER A 100 53.67 0.73 -38.63
C SER A 100 53.49 1.01 -37.15
N ASP A 101 53.64 2.27 -36.74
CA ASP A 101 53.85 2.63 -35.34
C ASP A 101 52.55 2.96 -34.58
N TRP A 102 51.38 2.78 -35.20
CA TRP A 102 50.08 2.97 -34.53
C TRP A 102 49.51 1.62 -34.10
N PRO A 103 49.65 1.21 -32.83
CA PRO A 103 49.24 -0.12 -32.37
C PRO A 103 47.72 -0.32 -32.25
N TYR A 104 46.94 0.77 -32.17
CA TYR A 104 45.51 0.71 -31.83
C TYR A 104 44.60 1.29 -32.93
N CYS A 105 43.33 0.90 -32.94
CA CYS A 105 42.28 1.50 -33.77
C CYS A 105 41.78 2.81 -33.16
N GLU A 106 40.95 3.56 -33.89
CA GLU A 106 40.38 4.83 -33.42
C GLU A 106 39.69 4.73 -32.05
N LYS A 107 38.96 3.64 -31.80
CA LYS A 107 38.25 3.42 -30.52
C LYS A 107 39.19 3.16 -29.34
N HIS A 108 40.38 2.64 -29.61
CA HIS A 108 41.36 2.22 -28.60
C HIS A 108 42.57 3.15 -28.52
N THR A 109 42.60 4.21 -29.33
CA THR A 109 43.66 5.21 -29.33
C THR A 109 43.22 6.39 -28.47
N CYS A 110 44.12 6.91 -27.65
CA CYS A 110 43.85 8.13 -26.88
C CYS A 110 43.46 9.29 -27.81
N THR A 111 42.37 9.98 -27.49
CA THR A 111 41.88 11.14 -28.27
C THR A 111 42.73 12.40 -28.13
N SER A 112 43.74 12.42 -27.24
CA SER A 112 44.68 13.53 -27.12
C SER A 112 45.56 13.62 -28.38
N ASN A 113 45.67 14.82 -28.95
CA ASN A 113 46.35 15.04 -30.23
C ASN A 113 47.78 14.50 -30.20
N GLY A 114 48.06 13.52 -31.08
CA GLY A 114 49.38 12.89 -31.21
C GLY A 114 49.69 11.80 -30.19
N CYS A 115 48.80 11.49 -29.24
CA CYS A 115 49.00 10.42 -28.28
C CYS A 115 48.72 9.05 -28.92
N ARG A 116 49.70 8.15 -28.85
CA ARG A 116 49.61 6.79 -29.43
C ARG A 116 49.28 5.70 -28.40
N GLN A 117 49.02 6.10 -27.16
CA GLN A 117 48.76 5.19 -26.06
C GLN A 117 47.35 4.61 -26.13
N LYS A 118 47.17 3.43 -25.52
CA LYS A 118 45.87 2.78 -25.40
C LYS A 118 44.93 3.66 -24.58
N SER A 119 43.73 3.92 -25.06
CA SER A 119 42.68 4.53 -24.24
C SER A 119 42.34 3.62 -23.06
N SER A 120 41.97 4.23 -21.93
CA SER A 120 41.53 3.46 -20.77
C SER A 120 40.18 2.78 -21.06
N ALA A 121 39.85 1.74 -20.29
CA ALA A 121 38.56 1.05 -20.45
C ALA A 121 37.35 1.97 -20.14
N THR A 122 37.56 3.03 -19.37
CA THR A 122 36.51 3.91 -18.84
C THR A 122 36.52 5.32 -19.43
N SER A 123 37.47 5.65 -20.30
CA SER A 123 37.62 6.98 -20.90
C SER A 123 38.30 6.91 -22.25
N ARG A 124 37.96 7.83 -23.15
CA ARG A 124 38.60 7.96 -24.48
C ARG A 124 40.07 8.41 -24.43
N MET A 125 40.58 8.73 -23.24
CA MET A 125 41.96 9.14 -23.01
C MET A 125 42.78 7.98 -22.39
N CYS A 126 44.11 7.98 -22.61
CA CYS A 126 45.01 7.06 -21.92
C CYS A 126 45.21 7.49 -20.47
N VAL A 127 45.74 6.61 -19.63
CA VAL A 127 45.94 6.86 -18.19
C VAL A 127 46.69 8.18 -17.90
N SER A 128 47.65 8.56 -18.74
CA SER A 128 48.41 9.81 -18.58
C SER A 128 47.62 11.07 -18.95
N HIS A 129 46.57 10.94 -19.75
CA HIS A 129 45.72 12.04 -20.21
C HIS A 129 44.33 12.03 -19.57
N THR A 130 43.95 10.97 -18.86
CA THR A 130 42.69 10.93 -18.11
C THR A 130 42.81 11.87 -16.91
N PRO A 131 42.09 12.99 -16.87
CA PRO A 131 42.20 13.94 -15.76
C PRO A 131 41.71 13.29 -14.46
N LEU A 132 42.47 13.43 -13.37
CA LEU A 132 42.12 12.93 -12.04
C LEU A 132 41.14 13.86 -11.34
N CYS A 133 40.25 13.35 -10.48
CA CYS A 133 39.27 14.12 -9.72
C CYS A 133 39.89 15.38 -9.06
N LEU A 134 39.18 16.53 -9.09
CA LEU A 134 39.66 17.77 -8.43
C LEU A 134 39.66 17.72 -6.90
N ILE A 135 39.02 16.72 -6.28
CA ILE A 135 39.01 16.60 -4.82
C ILE A 135 40.42 16.18 -4.34
N PRO A 136 41.07 16.95 -3.44
CA PRO A 136 42.38 16.60 -2.90
C PRO A 136 42.39 15.19 -2.30
N GLY A 137 43.36 14.36 -2.71
CA GLY A 137 43.51 12.98 -2.26
C GLY A 137 42.64 11.95 -2.99
N CYS A 138 41.93 12.33 -4.05
CA CYS A 138 41.16 11.40 -4.86
C CYS A 138 41.90 11.03 -6.16
N ASP A 139 42.46 9.83 -6.21
CA ASP A 139 43.23 9.34 -7.38
C ASP A 139 42.35 8.70 -8.47
N THR A 140 41.02 8.85 -8.36
CA THR A 140 40.11 8.28 -9.35
C THR A 140 39.95 9.19 -10.56
N PRO A 141 39.94 8.62 -11.79
CA PRO A 141 39.76 9.40 -13.01
C PRO A 141 38.38 10.08 -13.04
N ARG A 142 38.33 11.28 -13.61
CA ARG A 142 37.08 11.99 -13.90
C ARG A 142 36.31 11.26 -15.01
N THR A 143 35.00 11.51 -15.05
CA THR A 143 34.19 11.15 -16.22
C THR A 143 34.56 12.04 -17.42
N ASP A 144 34.33 11.56 -18.64
CA ASP A 144 34.71 12.26 -19.88
C ASP A 144 34.14 13.70 -19.98
N HIS A 145 33.08 14.02 -19.23
CA HIS A 145 32.42 15.33 -19.22
C HIS A 145 32.43 16.03 -17.85
N GLY A 146 32.96 15.40 -16.80
CA GLY A 146 32.87 15.88 -15.43
C GLY A 146 34.16 16.49 -14.89
N LEU A 147 34.03 17.46 -13.99
CA LEU A 147 35.15 17.97 -13.18
C LEU A 147 35.56 17.02 -12.04
N TYR A 148 34.71 16.02 -11.75
CA TYR A 148 34.84 15.10 -10.63
C TYR A 148 34.68 13.64 -11.10
N CYS A 149 35.15 12.69 -10.28
CA CYS A 149 34.94 11.26 -10.53
C CYS A 149 33.51 10.83 -10.17
N PRO A 150 33.07 9.62 -10.56
CA PRO A 150 31.73 9.11 -10.21
C PRO A 150 31.41 9.10 -8.71
N CYS A 151 32.41 9.02 -7.84
CA CYS A 151 32.22 9.06 -6.38
C CYS A 151 32.00 10.48 -5.82
N HIS A 152 32.29 11.50 -6.63
CA HIS A 152 32.28 12.91 -6.26
C HIS A 152 31.39 13.78 -7.16
N SER A 153 30.78 13.20 -8.20
CA SER A 153 29.74 13.82 -9.01
C SER A 153 28.36 13.27 -8.64
N CYS A 154 27.35 14.13 -8.63
CA CYS A 154 25.95 13.67 -8.61
C CYS A 154 25.67 12.78 -9.83
N SER A 155 24.91 11.70 -9.66
CA SER A 155 24.58 10.76 -10.74
C SER A 155 23.52 11.29 -11.72
N ASP A 156 22.87 12.41 -11.35
CA ASP A 156 21.99 13.14 -12.24
C ASP A 156 22.81 13.78 -13.36
N ALA A 157 22.46 13.49 -14.62
CA ALA A 157 23.20 13.94 -15.80
C ALA A 157 23.26 15.48 -15.89
N ASP A 158 22.28 16.18 -15.34
CA ASP A 158 22.17 17.63 -15.40
C ASP A 158 22.66 18.31 -14.09
N CYS A 159 23.13 17.56 -13.10
CA CYS A 159 23.57 18.09 -11.82
C CYS A 159 25.09 18.16 -11.71
N THR A 160 25.63 19.38 -11.66
CA THR A 160 27.06 19.64 -11.47
C THR A 160 27.51 19.68 -10.00
N ALA A 161 26.60 19.34 -9.07
CA ALA A 161 26.90 19.41 -7.63
C ALA A 161 27.94 18.35 -7.22
N VAL A 162 28.90 18.79 -6.41
CA VAL A 162 29.93 17.94 -5.82
C VAL A 162 29.37 17.20 -4.62
N ILE A 163 29.61 15.90 -4.55
CA ILE A 163 29.21 15.07 -3.42
C ILE A 163 30.45 14.56 -2.70
N ASN A 164 30.35 14.37 -1.39
CA ASN A 164 31.45 13.87 -0.57
C ASN A 164 31.12 12.41 -0.18
N GLY A 165 31.17 11.53 -1.19
CA GLY A 165 30.69 10.15 -1.09
C GLY A 165 29.18 10.01 -1.32
N GLY A 166 28.79 8.86 -1.89
CA GLY A 166 27.41 8.55 -2.31
C GLY A 166 27.21 8.71 -3.82
N HIS A 167 25.95 8.75 -4.25
CA HIS A 167 25.57 8.87 -5.67
C HIS A 167 24.83 10.18 -6.01
N TRP A 168 24.34 10.94 -5.02
CA TRP A 168 23.44 12.08 -5.26
C TRP A 168 23.71 13.23 -4.29
N CYS A 169 23.50 14.47 -4.73
CA CYS A 169 23.72 15.68 -3.92
C CYS A 169 22.59 15.91 -2.91
N LYS A 170 22.80 16.85 -1.97
CA LYS A 170 21.79 17.17 -0.94
C LYS A 170 20.43 17.57 -1.52
N GLN A 171 20.42 18.27 -2.65
CA GLN A 171 19.18 18.71 -3.31
C GLN A 171 18.42 17.52 -3.93
N HIS A 172 19.14 16.55 -4.50
CA HIS A 172 18.54 15.35 -5.08
C HIS A 172 18.28 14.22 -4.09
N ARG A 173 18.66 14.40 -2.81
CA ARG A 173 18.34 13.44 -1.76
C ARG A 173 16.93 13.62 -1.19
N LEU A 174 16.30 14.79 -1.36
CA LEU A 174 15.04 15.15 -0.69
C LEU A 174 13.79 14.79 -1.51
N CYS A 175 12.72 14.43 -0.79
CA CYS A 175 11.39 14.19 -1.32
C CYS A 175 10.86 15.44 -2.05
N LYS A 176 10.25 15.27 -3.22
CA LYS A 176 9.69 16.36 -4.04
C LYS A 176 8.38 16.96 -3.48
N THR A 177 7.91 16.47 -2.33
CA THR A 177 6.68 16.97 -1.69
C THR A 177 7.01 18.22 -0.88
N ASP A 178 6.30 19.32 -1.11
CA ASP A 178 6.52 20.57 -0.40
C ASP A 178 6.49 20.39 1.12
N GLY A 179 7.52 20.90 1.80
CA GLY A 179 7.71 20.77 3.25
C GLY A 179 8.25 19.41 3.73
N CYS A 180 8.45 18.42 2.85
CA CYS A 180 8.97 17.11 3.24
C CYS A 180 10.51 17.09 3.26
N GLY A 181 11.11 17.18 4.46
CA GLY A 181 12.56 17.05 4.65
C GLY A 181 13.12 15.61 4.60
N GLN A 182 12.29 14.62 4.22
CA GLN A 182 12.69 13.22 4.20
C GLN A 182 13.45 12.84 2.92
N GLY A 183 14.30 11.82 3.01
CA GLY A 183 15.01 11.28 1.86
C GLY A 183 14.08 10.60 0.85
N ARG A 184 14.38 10.70 -0.45
CA ARG A 184 13.71 9.93 -1.51
C ARG A 184 13.80 8.42 -1.24
N ALA A 185 12.74 7.69 -1.56
CA ALA A 185 12.73 6.25 -1.44
C ALA A 185 13.69 5.61 -2.45
N VAL A 186 14.35 4.51 -2.05
CA VAL A 186 15.28 3.77 -2.90
C VAL A 186 14.69 2.41 -3.18
N THR A 187 14.37 2.12 -4.43
CA THR A 187 13.92 0.79 -4.85
C THR A 187 15.07 -0.22 -4.72
N ALA A 188 14.73 -1.52 -4.71
CA ALA A 188 15.73 -2.59 -4.63
C ALA A 188 16.78 -2.57 -5.77
N GLY A 189 16.48 -1.90 -6.90
CA GLY A 189 17.41 -1.68 -8.00
C GLY A 189 18.32 -0.46 -7.86
N GLY A 190 18.33 0.22 -6.69
CA GLY A 190 19.12 1.43 -6.47
C GLY A 190 18.56 2.69 -7.14
N ARG A 191 17.40 2.59 -7.81
CA ARG A 191 16.70 3.74 -8.38
C ARG A 191 15.94 4.48 -7.28
N PHE A 192 16.12 5.79 -7.22
CA PHE A 192 15.40 6.65 -6.31
C PHE A 192 14.10 7.11 -6.95
N GLU A 193 13.04 7.14 -6.15
CA GLU A 193 11.73 7.65 -6.53
C GLU A 193 11.67 9.15 -6.26
N ASP A 194 10.78 9.89 -6.92
CA ASP A 194 10.62 11.33 -6.66
C ASP A 194 10.11 11.63 -5.23
N PHE A 195 9.58 10.60 -4.55
CA PHE A 195 8.93 10.69 -3.26
C PHE A 195 9.62 9.81 -2.21
N CYS A 196 9.51 10.18 -0.93
CA CYS A 196 9.99 9.34 0.18
C CYS A 196 9.09 8.10 0.39
N TRP A 197 9.50 7.15 1.22
CA TRP A 197 8.71 5.93 1.51
C TRP A 197 7.31 6.21 2.08
N ASN A 198 7.10 7.40 2.63
CA ASN A 198 5.80 7.85 3.13
C ASN A 198 4.92 8.46 2.04
N HIS A 199 5.51 9.01 0.98
CA HIS A 199 4.79 9.67 -0.11
C HIS A 199 4.72 8.83 -1.39
N LEU A 200 5.41 7.69 -1.42
CA LEU A 200 5.30 6.73 -2.50
C LEU A 200 3.86 6.26 -2.67
N PRO A 201 3.39 6.12 -3.93
CA PRO A 201 2.08 5.56 -4.19
C PRO A 201 1.98 4.15 -3.61
N LYS A 202 1.03 3.93 -2.72
CA LYS A 202 0.74 2.62 -2.13
C LYS A 202 -0.62 2.15 -2.61
N ALA A 203 -0.82 0.84 -2.67
CA ALA A 203 -2.17 0.31 -2.83
C ALA A 203 -2.97 0.63 -1.55
N CYS A 204 -4.24 0.99 -1.71
CA CYS A 204 -5.17 1.11 -0.60
C CYS A 204 -5.20 -0.18 0.21
N LEU A 205 -5.06 -0.09 1.54
CA LEU A 205 -5.08 -1.26 2.43
C LEU A 205 -6.48 -1.88 2.61
N GLY A 206 -7.52 -1.27 2.04
CA GLY A 206 -8.86 -1.84 2.00
C GLY A 206 -8.89 -3.18 1.24
N THR A 207 -9.53 -4.20 1.82
CA THR A 207 -9.57 -5.57 1.30
C THR A 207 -10.08 -5.61 -0.14
N GLY A 208 -9.22 -6.00 -1.09
CA GLY A 208 -9.56 -6.08 -2.51
C GLY A 208 -9.59 -4.74 -3.27
N CYS A 209 -9.21 -3.62 -2.64
CA CYS A 209 -9.14 -2.33 -3.30
C CYS A 209 -7.87 -2.21 -4.16
N LYS A 210 -8.04 -1.82 -5.43
CA LYS A 210 -6.92 -1.57 -6.37
C LYS A 210 -6.56 -0.09 -6.51
N ALA A 211 -7.20 0.79 -5.73
CA ALA A 211 -6.92 2.22 -5.79
C ALA A 211 -5.49 2.50 -5.31
N ILE A 212 -4.79 3.36 -6.05
CA ILE A 212 -3.46 3.85 -5.68
C ILE A 212 -3.66 5.13 -4.87
N ILE A 213 -3.03 5.21 -3.70
CA ILE A 213 -3.09 6.35 -2.79
C ILE A 213 -1.71 6.99 -2.65
N SER A 214 -1.69 8.32 -2.54
CA SER A 214 -0.47 9.14 -2.41
C SER A 214 -0.54 9.99 -1.14
N GLY A 215 0.61 10.37 -0.58
CA GLY A 215 0.66 11.36 0.51
C GLY A 215 0.49 10.80 1.92
N GLY A 216 0.98 9.59 2.22
CA GLY A 216 1.03 9.05 3.58
C GLY A 216 -0.28 8.51 4.15
N VAL A 217 -1.40 8.68 3.43
CA VAL A 217 -2.67 8.02 3.78
C VAL A 217 -2.59 6.52 3.55
N ARG A 218 -3.36 5.75 4.33
CA ARG A 218 -3.39 4.28 4.31
C ARG A 218 -4.57 3.70 3.52
N PHE A 219 -5.61 4.50 3.34
CA PHE A 219 -6.85 4.13 2.69
C PHE A 219 -7.20 5.19 1.64
N CYS A 220 -7.91 4.79 0.58
CA CYS A 220 -8.46 5.75 -0.38
C CYS A 220 -9.73 6.42 0.21
N PRO A 221 -10.26 7.50 -0.38
CA PRO A 221 -11.46 8.17 0.14
C PRO A 221 -12.70 7.27 0.30
N GLN A 222 -12.73 6.15 -0.45
CA GLN A 222 -13.79 5.15 -0.31
C GLN A 222 -13.64 4.27 0.94
N HIS A 223 -12.41 4.04 1.42
CA HIS A 223 -12.09 3.18 2.56
C HIS A 223 -11.59 3.95 3.79
N GLU A 224 -11.36 5.25 3.70
CA GLU A 224 -10.90 6.09 4.80
C GLU A 224 -12.08 6.70 5.58
N CYS A 225 -12.02 6.68 6.92
CA CYS A 225 -13.06 7.29 7.75
C CYS A 225 -13.36 8.74 7.31
N MET A 226 -14.64 9.08 7.14
CA MET A 226 -15.03 10.44 6.71
C MET A 226 -14.77 11.54 7.76
N TYR A 227 -14.43 11.16 9.00
CA TYR A 227 -14.02 12.12 10.02
C TYR A 227 -12.57 12.56 9.74
N THR A 228 -12.38 13.80 9.30
CA THR A 228 -11.12 14.34 8.74
C THR A 228 -9.85 14.08 9.55
N PRO A 229 -9.83 14.13 10.90
CA PRO A 229 -8.61 13.83 11.66
C PRO A 229 -8.37 12.32 11.86
N CYS A 230 -9.24 11.44 11.35
CA CYS A 230 -9.14 9.99 11.48
C CYS A 230 -8.75 9.34 10.16
N HIS A 231 -7.60 8.66 10.16
CA HIS A 231 -7.08 7.93 9.00
C HIS A 231 -7.29 6.41 9.12
N GLU A 232 -8.25 5.97 9.93
CA GLU A 232 -8.60 4.56 10.11
C GLU A 232 -9.54 4.06 9.00
N ALA A 233 -9.58 2.74 8.82
CA ALA A 233 -10.46 2.10 7.84
C ALA A 233 -11.93 2.32 8.18
N LYS A 234 -12.76 2.64 7.18
CA LYS A 234 -14.23 2.58 7.30
C LYS A 234 -14.66 1.17 7.70
N ASP A 235 -15.66 1.09 8.57
CA ASP A 235 -16.26 -0.19 8.98
C ASP A 235 -17.34 -0.63 7.97
N ASN A 236 -16.97 -0.70 6.69
CA ASN A 236 -17.89 -1.02 5.59
C ASN A 236 -17.90 -2.51 5.23
N GLY A 237 -17.26 -3.36 6.03
CA GLY A 237 -17.14 -4.80 5.75
C GLY A 237 -18.49 -5.53 5.68
N HIS A 238 -19.49 -5.05 6.43
CA HIS A 238 -20.85 -5.59 6.42
C HIS A 238 -21.88 -4.69 5.73
N ASP A 239 -21.62 -3.38 5.65
CA ASP A 239 -22.57 -2.40 5.15
C ASP A 239 -21.85 -1.25 4.44
N GLN A 240 -22.04 -1.15 3.13
CA GLN A 240 -21.42 -0.10 2.29
C GLN A 240 -21.93 1.31 2.63
N SER A 241 -23.06 1.43 3.34
CA SER A 241 -23.59 2.71 3.78
C SER A 241 -22.81 3.30 4.98
N ARG A 242 -21.96 2.51 5.65
CA ARG A 242 -21.12 3.01 6.75
C ARG A 242 -20.01 3.90 6.22
N LEU A 243 -20.08 5.18 6.59
CA LEU A 243 -19.13 6.22 6.18
C LEU A 243 -17.96 6.40 7.15
N TYR A 244 -18.03 5.78 8.33
CA TYR A 244 -17.11 5.98 9.44
C TYR A 244 -16.41 4.67 9.83
N CYS A 245 -15.27 4.77 10.54
CA CYS A 245 -14.60 3.61 11.14
C CYS A 245 -15.39 3.07 12.35
N ALA A 246 -14.97 1.92 12.88
CA ALA A 246 -15.65 1.26 14.00
C ALA A 246 -15.71 2.11 15.28
N SER A 247 -14.71 2.97 15.52
CA SER A 247 -14.69 3.89 16.66
C SER A 247 -15.60 5.11 16.49
N HIS A 248 -15.83 5.55 15.26
CA HIS A 248 -16.69 6.71 14.96
C HIS A 248 -18.11 6.33 14.56
N THR A 249 -18.41 5.05 14.42
CA THR A 249 -19.77 4.54 14.14
C THR A 249 -20.47 4.21 15.45
N CYS A 250 -21.78 4.43 15.52
CA CYS A 250 -22.58 4.05 16.67
C CYS A 250 -22.44 2.56 16.99
N HIS A 251 -22.21 2.24 18.27
CA HIS A 251 -22.07 0.86 18.75
C HIS A 251 -23.40 0.08 18.77
N HIS A 252 -24.55 0.75 18.60
CA HIS A 252 -25.82 0.06 18.47
C HIS A 252 -25.81 -0.77 17.18
N THR A 253 -26.17 -2.05 17.31
CA THR A 253 -26.28 -2.97 16.16
C THR A 253 -27.14 -2.32 15.06
N SER A 254 -26.70 -2.46 13.81
CA SER A 254 -27.36 -1.89 12.61
C SER A 254 -27.49 -0.36 12.52
N CYS A 255 -26.92 0.44 13.43
CA CYS A 255 -26.94 1.90 13.28
C CYS A 255 -25.72 2.39 12.47
N PRO A 256 -25.90 2.99 11.28
CA PRO A 256 -24.79 3.53 10.49
C PRO A 256 -24.41 4.97 10.89
N GLN A 257 -25.13 5.56 11.84
CA GLN A 257 -24.94 6.95 12.25
C GLN A 257 -23.61 7.13 13.00
N PRO A 258 -22.97 8.29 12.88
CA PRO A 258 -21.77 8.58 13.64
C PRO A 258 -22.07 8.66 15.13
N THR A 259 -21.03 8.42 15.93
CA THR A 259 -21.01 8.72 17.36
C THR A 259 -21.40 10.18 17.65
N SER A 260 -22.03 10.43 18.79
CA SER A 260 -22.51 11.76 19.19
C SER A 260 -21.38 12.76 19.42
N ASN A 261 -20.17 12.28 19.72
CA ASN A 261 -18.96 13.08 19.79
C ASN A 261 -17.78 12.34 19.12
N PRO A 262 -17.55 12.55 17.81
CA PRO A 262 -16.47 11.87 17.09
C PRO A 262 -15.07 12.30 17.53
N SER A 263 -14.92 13.43 18.23
CA SER A 263 -13.62 13.85 18.78
C SER A 263 -13.18 13.03 20.00
N SER A 264 -14.09 12.28 20.61
CA SER A 264 -13.80 11.44 21.79
C SER A 264 -14.58 10.11 21.71
N PRO A 265 -14.24 9.23 20.75
CA PRO A 265 -15.00 8.00 20.48
C PRO A 265 -14.99 7.01 21.65
N SER A 266 -13.98 7.08 22.52
CA SER A 266 -13.91 6.27 23.75
C SER A 266 -15.02 6.60 24.74
N LEU A 267 -15.41 7.87 24.83
CA LEU A 267 -16.48 8.38 25.70
C LEU A 267 -17.84 8.24 25.02
N ALA A 268 -17.99 8.69 23.78
CA ALA A 268 -19.26 8.79 23.08
C ALA A 268 -19.50 7.63 22.11
N ARG A 269 -19.68 6.40 22.61
CA ARG A 269 -19.82 5.21 21.75
C ARG A 269 -21.14 5.10 20.97
N TYR A 270 -22.10 5.98 21.23
CA TYR A 270 -23.45 5.93 20.65
C TYR A 270 -23.74 7.20 19.85
N CYS A 271 -24.60 7.13 18.83
CA CYS A 271 -25.07 8.32 18.10
C CYS A 271 -26.03 9.14 18.96
N ILE A 272 -26.43 10.33 18.48
CA ILE A 272 -27.35 11.22 19.24
C ILE A 272 -28.71 10.59 19.57
N THR A 273 -29.17 9.61 18.78
CA THR A 273 -30.45 8.91 19.03
C THR A 273 -30.32 7.77 20.03
N HIS A 274 -29.12 7.19 20.17
CA HIS A 274 -28.83 6.08 21.07
C HIS A 274 -28.02 6.51 22.30
N THR A 275 -27.67 7.80 22.42
CA THR A 275 -27.03 8.39 23.60
C THR A 275 -28.10 8.99 24.49
N CYS A 276 -27.86 8.97 25.80
CA CYS A 276 -28.68 9.70 26.76
C CYS A 276 -28.84 11.17 26.36
N ALA A 277 -30.06 11.69 26.37
CA ALA A 277 -30.37 13.09 26.08
C ALA A 277 -29.88 14.05 27.18
N SER A 278 -29.59 13.55 28.39
CA SER A 278 -29.01 14.35 29.46
C SER A 278 -27.64 14.92 29.05
N PRO A 279 -27.37 16.21 29.28
CA PRO A 279 -26.07 16.82 29.00
C PRO A 279 -24.92 16.03 29.63
N SER A 280 -23.81 15.90 28.91
CA SER A 280 -22.59 15.25 29.38
C SER A 280 -22.70 13.75 29.71
N CYS A 281 -23.84 13.11 29.45
CA CYS A 281 -24.03 11.68 29.68
C CYS A 281 -23.86 10.90 28.37
N TYR A 282 -22.81 10.08 28.29
CA TYR A 282 -22.52 9.26 27.10
C TYR A 282 -23.01 7.81 27.19
N HIS A 283 -23.85 7.51 28.18
CA HIS A 283 -24.45 6.18 28.34
C HIS A 283 -25.51 5.90 27.27
N PRO A 284 -25.75 4.62 26.92
CA PRO A 284 -26.78 4.26 25.97
C PRO A 284 -28.17 4.63 26.50
N SER A 285 -29.03 5.17 25.63
CA SER A 285 -30.44 5.40 25.93
C SER A 285 -31.20 4.07 26.01
N LYS A 286 -32.24 4.00 26.85
CA LYS A 286 -33.15 2.84 26.89
C LYS A 286 -33.96 2.75 25.59
N PRO A 287 -34.48 1.57 25.19
CA PRO A 287 -35.35 1.47 24.02
C PRO A 287 -36.64 2.29 24.14
N SER A 288 -37.18 2.42 25.36
CA SER A 288 -38.42 3.15 25.65
C SER A 288 -38.21 4.64 25.97
N SER A 289 -36.97 5.13 26.05
CA SER A 289 -36.67 6.50 26.50
C SER A 289 -35.42 7.06 25.83
N ARG A 290 -35.37 8.37 25.60
CA ARG A 290 -34.14 9.05 25.19
C ARG A 290 -33.09 9.15 26.31
N HIS A 291 -33.37 8.63 27.50
CA HIS A 291 -32.49 8.70 28.67
C HIS A 291 -31.90 7.32 29.00
N CYS A 292 -30.70 7.30 29.58
CA CYS A 292 -30.05 6.07 30.04
C CYS A 292 -30.74 5.52 31.30
N ALA A 293 -30.31 4.36 31.80
CA ALA A 293 -30.90 3.76 32.99
C ALA A 293 -30.84 4.63 34.26
N LEU A 294 -29.81 5.48 34.36
CA LEU A 294 -29.66 6.42 35.47
C LEU A 294 -30.58 7.64 35.32
N HIS A 295 -30.80 8.15 34.12
CA HIS A 295 -31.57 9.38 33.90
C HIS A 295 -33.03 9.14 33.52
N ALA A 296 -33.40 7.92 33.14
CA ALA A 296 -34.78 7.54 32.88
C ALA A 296 -35.51 7.25 34.19
N CYS A 297 -36.82 7.55 34.19
CA CYS A 297 -37.73 7.10 35.23
C CYS A 297 -37.62 5.58 35.45
N LEU A 298 -37.68 5.14 36.72
CA LEU A 298 -37.66 3.72 37.06
C LEU A 298 -38.98 3.01 36.75
N SER A 299 -40.07 3.75 36.55
CA SER A 299 -41.37 3.19 36.15
C SER A 299 -41.27 2.47 34.80
N PRO A 300 -41.77 1.21 34.69
CA PRO A 300 -41.72 0.44 33.45
C PRO A 300 -42.34 1.21 32.28
N SER A 301 -41.67 1.17 31.12
CA SER A 301 -42.13 1.80 29.87
C SER A 301 -42.27 3.33 29.91
N CYS A 302 -41.91 4.02 31.00
CA CYS A 302 -41.98 5.48 31.06
C CYS A 302 -40.83 6.10 30.24
N PRO A 303 -41.12 6.98 29.25
CA PRO A 303 -40.09 7.63 28.46
C PRO A 303 -39.46 8.84 29.17
N ALA A 304 -40.11 9.35 30.22
CA ALA A 304 -39.75 10.61 30.87
C ALA A 304 -38.42 10.51 31.66
N PRO A 305 -37.65 11.61 31.71
CA PRO A 305 -36.49 11.71 32.58
C PRO A 305 -36.90 11.76 34.05
N ARG A 306 -35.97 11.47 34.95
CA ARG A 306 -36.12 11.73 36.38
C ARG A 306 -36.22 13.23 36.66
N THR A 307 -36.85 13.59 37.78
CA THR A 307 -37.02 14.99 38.20
C THR A 307 -35.73 15.69 38.58
N ALA A 308 -34.73 14.94 39.07
CA ALA A 308 -33.42 15.45 39.43
C ALA A 308 -32.29 14.55 38.92
N ASP A 309 -31.08 15.11 38.83
CA ASP A 309 -29.87 14.36 38.52
C ASP A 309 -29.57 13.37 39.68
N PRO A 310 -29.48 12.05 39.41
CA PRO A 310 -29.17 11.04 40.43
C PRO A 310 -27.85 11.28 41.17
N LEU A 311 -26.90 12.00 40.57
CA LEU A 311 -25.65 12.37 41.22
C LEU A 311 -25.82 13.49 42.23
N ALA A 312 -26.78 14.40 42.00
CA ALA A 312 -27.11 15.48 42.92
C ALA A 312 -28.10 15.02 44.01
N VAL A 313 -29.08 14.18 43.64
CA VAL A 313 -30.11 13.66 44.53
C VAL A 313 -30.31 12.16 44.29
N PRO A 314 -29.53 11.29 44.97
CA PRO A 314 -29.59 9.84 44.77
C PRO A 314 -30.98 9.21 45.02
N ALA A 315 -31.81 9.88 45.83
CA ALA A 315 -33.17 9.44 46.15
C ALA A 315 -34.16 9.65 44.97
N ALA A 316 -33.90 10.60 44.06
CA ALA A 316 -34.79 10.88 42.94
C ALA A 316 -34.71 9.76 41.89
N GLN A 317 -35.69 8.84 41.91
CA GLN A 317 -35.73 7.67 41.02
C GLN A 317 -36.85 7.75 39.97
N PHE A 318 -37.78 8.69 40.12
CA PHE A 318 -38.99 8.79 39.31
C PHE A 318 -39.06 10.13 38.56
N CYS A 319 -39.94 10.21 37.56
CA CYS A 319 -40.23 11.46 36.86
C CYS A 319 -41.33 12.23 37.60
N SER A 320 -41.64 13.46 37.18
CA SER A 320 -42.63 14.30 37.88
C SER A 320 -44.04 13.71 37.91
N ALA A 321 -44.35 12.74 37.04
CA ALA A 321 -45.63 12.02 37.02
C ALA A 321 -45.63 10.76 37.90
N HIS A 322 -44.46 10.22 38.23
CA HIS A 322 -44.29 8.97 38.99
C HIS A 322 -43.61 9.19 40.34
N GLU A 323 -43.21 10.42 40.66
CA GLU A 323 -42.65 10.83 41.94
C GLU A 323 -43.76 11.39 42.84
N CYS A 324 -43.65 11.15 44.15
CA CYS A 324 -44.57 11.74 45.11
C CYS A 324 -44.52 13.27 45.07
N ILE A 325 -45.68 13.92 44.93
CA ILE A 325 -45.84 15.38 44.91
C ILE A 325 -45.46 16.03 46.27
N ALA A 326 -45.41 15.25 47.35
CA ALA A 326 -45.03 15.75 48.67
C ALA A 326 -43.58 16.27 48.66
N ARG A 327 -43.37 17.46 49.24
CA ARG A 327 -42.05 18.10 49.28
C ARG A 327 -41.03 17.18 49.94
N SER A 328 -39.87 17.02 49.30
CA SER A 328 -38.76 16.19 49.78
C SER A 328 -39.06 14.69 49.89
N CYS A 329 -40.16 14.21 49.29
CA CYS A 329 -40.44 12.79 49.14
C CYS A 329 -40.07 12.32 47.73
N TYR A 330 -39.16 11.35 47.63
CA TYR A 330 -38.67 10.82 46.37
C TYR A 330 -39.21 9.41 46.05
N GLU A 331 -40.21 8.97 46.81
CA GLU A 331 -40.85 7.67 46.65
C GLU A 331 -41.78 7.63 45.42
N ALA A 332 -42.08 6.42 44.95
CA ALA A 332 -43.00 6.21 43.84
C ALA A 332 -44.40 6.74 44.18
N ALA A 333 -44.99 7.55 43.30
CA ALA A 333 -46.41 7.85 43.35
C ALA A 333 -47.22 6.56 43.13
N GLY A 334 -48.28 6.38 43.91
CA GLY A 334 -49.17 5.22 43.78
C GLY A 334 -49.89 5.19 42.43
N MET A 335 -50.35 4.01 42.01
CA MET A 335 -50.97 3.79 40.70
C MET A 335 -52.33 4.50 40.50
N ASN A 336 -52.90 5.09 41.56
CA ASN A 336 -54.27 5.63 41.56
C ASN A 336 -54.36 7.09 41.09
N ASP A 337 -53.43 7.58 40.27
CA ASP A 337 -53.32 8.98 39.81
C ASP A 337 -53.28 10.05 40.92
N SER A 338 -53.17 9.64 42.19
CA SER A 338 -53.16 10.56 43.34
C SER A 338 -51.92 11.44 43.36
N GLY A 339 -50.83 11.03 42.70
CA GLY A 339 -49.53 11.68 42.77
C GLY A 339 -48.86 11.57 44.15
N TYR A 340 -49.40 10.80 45.09
CA TYR A 340 -48.81 10.59 46.42
C TYR A 340 -48.35 9.14 46.61
N CYS A 341 -47.27 8.93 47.35
CA CYS A 341 -46.77 7.58 47.64
C CYS A 341 -47.67 6.85 48.66
N GLU A 342 -47.95 5.57 48.43
CA GLU A 342 -48.89 4.78 49.24
C GLU A 342 -48.44 4.63 50.70
N ALA A 343 -47.13 4.52 50.93
CA ALA A 343 -46.57 4.29 52.26
C ALA A 343 -46.86 5.44 53.23
N ALA A 344 -46.62 6.69 52.81
CA ALA A 344 -46.61 7.85 53.70
C ALA A 344 -47.67 8.90 53.38
N HIS A 345 -47.88 9.21 52.10
CA HIS A 345 -48.59 10.43 51.71
C HIS A 345 -49.95 10.20 51.07
N ALA A 346 -50.25 9.00 50.57
CA ALA A 346 -51.59 8.67 50.08
C ALA A 346 -52.55 8.45 51.26
N CYS A 347 -53.80 8.90 51.08
CA CYS A 347 -54.90 8.56 51.98
C CYS A 347 -55.14 7.04 51.93
N ALA A 348 -55.26 6.38 53.08
CA ALA A 348 -55.52 4.94 53.18
C ALA A 348 -56.91 4.53 52.64
N SER A 349 -57.76 5.49 52.27
CA SER A 349 -59.04 5.20 51.64
C SER A 349 -58.81 4.90 50.15
N PRO A 350 -59.19 3.70 49.67
CA PRO A 350 -59.01 3.32 48.26
C PRO A 350 -59.58 4.38 47.31
N GLY A 351 -58.79 4.76 46.28
CA GLY A 351 -59.20 5.72 45.25
C GLY A 351 -59.25 7.19 45.67
N CYS A 352 -58.84 7.55 46.89
CA CYS A 352 -58.81 8.95 47.32
C CYS A 352 -57.55 9.67 46.79
N PRO A 353 -57.69 10.76 46.00
CA PRO A 353 -56.54 11.48 45.44
C PRO A 353 -55.92 12.49 46.42
N VAL A 354 -56.54 12.67 47.60
CA VAL A 354 -56.15 13.70 48.58
C VAL A 354 -55.01 13.17 49.46
N PRO A 355 -54.01 14.00 49.80
CA PRO A 355 -52.92 13.57 50.68
C PRO A 355 -53.42 13.20 52.07
N ARG A 356 -52.65 12.33 52.74
CA ARG A 356 -52.81 11.98 54.15
C ARG A 356 -52.73 13.23 55.02
N GLY A 357 -53.62 13.35 56.00
CA GLY A 357 -53.58 14.42 57.00
C GLY A 357 -52.41 14.26 57.98
N PRO A 358 -52.09 15.29 58.78
CA PRO A 358 -50.95 15.25 59.71
C PRO A 358 -51.09 14.24 60.85
N GLU A 359 -52.32 13.88 61.24
CA GLU A 359 -52.60 13.13 62.47
C GLU A 359 -53.21 11.72 62.25
N GLY A 360 -53.22 11.19 61.02
CA GLY A 360 -53.81 9.85 60.80
C GLY A 360 -53.60 9.28 59.40
N GLY A 361 -53.91 7.99 59.21
CA GLY A 361 -53.74 7.27 57.94
C GLY A 361 -54.60 7.77 56.77
N CYS A 362 -55.51 8.71 57.00
CA CYS A 362 -56.49 9.21 56.03
C CYS A 362 -56.37 10.72 55.80
N CYS A 363 -56.94 11.24 54.72
CA CYS A 363 -57.08 12.68 54.49
C CYS A 363 -58.06 13.30 55.51
N VAL A 364 -58.03 14.62 55.67
CA VAL A 364 -58.88 15.35 56.64
C VAL A 364 -60.37 15.02 56.48
N MET A 365 -60.84 14.86 55.25
CA MET A 365 -62.24 14.52 54.97
C MET A 365 -62.59 13.09 55.42
N HIS A 366 -61.74 12.10 55.14
CA HIS A 366 -61.97 10.73 55.59
C HIS A 366 -61.75 10.56 57.10
N ALA A 367 -60.79 11.29 57.69
CA ALA A 367 -60.63 11.34 59.13
C ALA A 367 -61.90 11.89 59.81
N ALA A 368 -62.51 12.96 59.26
CA ALA A 368 -63.76 13.52 59.76
C ALA A 368 -64.95 12.55 59.62
N ILE A 369 -65.01 11.75 58.54
CA ILE A 369 -66.02 10.70 58.37
C ILE A 369 -65.83 9.59 59.41
N MET A 370 -64.59 9.12 59.63
CA MET A 370 -64.28 8.05 60.59
C MET A 370 -64.41 8.49 62.06
N ALA A 371 -64.15 9.76 62.37
CA ALA A 371 -64.26 10.31 63.71
C ALA A 371 -65.70 10.58 64.15
N ARG A 372 -66.69 10.45 63.26
CA ARG A 372 -68.11 10.53 63.67
C ARG A 372 -68.44 9.34 64.56
N PRO A 373 -68.76 9.54 65.85
CA PRO A 373 -69.28 8.45 66.67
C PRO A 373 -70.57 7.96 66.00
N GLY A 374 -70.58 6.71 65.57
CA GLY A 374 -71.81 6.09 65.08
C GLY A 374 -72.91 6.20 66.14
N PRO A 375 -74.19 6.32 65.77
CA PRO A 375 -75.27 6.24 66.74
C PRO A 375 -75.11 4.94 67.52
N ALA A 376 -75.00 5.04 68.84
CA ALA A 376 -74.88 3.90 69.75
C ALA A 376 -76.11 3.00 69.57
N LEU A 377 -75.98 1.93 68.79
CA LEU A 377 -76.94 0.84 68.79
C LEU A 377 -76.66 -0.01 70.02
N SER A 378 -77.56 0.14 71.01
CA SER A 378 -77.65 -0.65 72.23
C SER A 378 -77.51 -2.15 71.93
N SER A 379 -76.48 -2.75 72.51
CA SER A 379 -76.31 -4.20 72.58
C SER A 379 -77.13 -4.75 73.75
N THR A 380 -78.26 -5.41 73.46
CA THR A 380 -78.77 -6.48 74.33
C THR A 380 -78.16 -7.80 73.88
N GLY A 381 -77.54 -8.50 74.83
CA GLY A 381 -76.83 -9.74 74.59
C GLY A 381 -77.73 -10.91 74.23
N ALA A 382 -77.18 -11.84 73.45
CA ALA A 382 -77.62 -13.21 73.41
C ALA A 382 -76.42 -14.10 73.07
N THR A 383 -75.98 -14.85 74.08
CA THR A 383 -75.09 -16.00 74.00
C THR A 383 -75.78 -17.17 73.32
N VAL A 384 -75.34 -17.58 72.13
CA VAL A 384 -75.67 -18.90 71.56
C VAL A 384 -74.51 -19.42 70.70
N GLY A 385 -74.05 -20.63 71.03
CA GLY A 385 -73.85 -21.69 70.04
C GLY A 385 -72.51 -21.78 69.34
N VAL A 386 -71.62 -22.60 69.91
CA VAL A 386 -70.58 -23.34 69.20
C VAL A 386 -71.24 -24.19 68.09
N GLY A 387 -70.82 -23.98 66.85
CA GLY A 387 -71.23 -24.78 65.70
C GLY A 387 -70.23 -24.62 64.57
N GLY A 388 -69.31 -25.58 64.45
CA GLY A 388 -68.38 -25.70 63.34
C GLY A 388 -69.13 -25.87 62.03
N ARG A 389 -68.78 -25.07 61.03
CA ARG A 389 -69.11 -25.30 59.63
C ARG A 389 -67.92 -24.91 58.79
N GLU A 390 -67.27 -25.92 58.25
CA GLU A 390 -66.37 -25.84 57.11
C GLU A 390 -67.07 -25.04 56.01
N ARG A 391 -66.53 -23.86 55.73
CA ARG A 391 -66.97 -23.03 54.63
C ARG A 391 -66.12 -23.41 53.43
N GLU A 392 -66.63 -24.34 52.64
CA GLU A 392 -66.20 -24.51 51.26
C GLU A 392 -66.23 -23.14 50.58
N GLY A 393 -65.03 -22.62 50.32
CA GLY A 393 -64.81 -21.40 49.57
C GLY A 393 -65.24 -21.63 48.13
N GLY A 394 -66.54 -21.48 47.87
CA GLY A 394 -67.12 -21.41 46.55
C GLY A 394 -66.46 -20.28 45.77
N LYS A 395 -65.54 -20.66 44.90
CA LYS A 395 -64.93 -19.82 43.88
C LYS A 395 -66.02 -19.39 42.88
N PHE A 396 -66.74 -18.33 43.21
CA PHE A 396 -67.47 -17.53 42.24
C PHE A 396 -66.45 -16.71 41.43
N TYR A 397 -65.60 -17.40 40.66
CA TYR A 397 -64.94 -16.76 39.53
C TYR A 397 -66.05 -16.46 38.53
N SER A 398 -66.22 -15.17 38.27
CA SER A 398 -67.14 -14.66 37.27
C SER A 398 -66.93 -15.41 35.96
N HIS A 399 -68.00 -15.98 35.40
CA HIS A 399 -68.00 -16.62 34.07
C HIS A 399 -67.33 -15.73 32.98
N MET A 400 -67.34 -14.41 33.19
CA MET A 400 -66.68 -13.42 32.34
C MET A 400 -65.14 -13.46 32.45
N GLU A 401 -64.57 -13.70 33.64
CA GLU A 401 -63.12 -13.85 33.81
C GLU A 401 -62.62 -15.16 33.21
N GLU A 402 -63.40 -16.23 33.31
CA GLU A 402 -63.05 -17.50 32.68
C GLU A 402 -63.08 -17.41 31.16
N THR A 403 -64.07 -16.72 30.58
CA THR A 403 -64.14 -16.48 29.14
C THR A 403 -63.04 -15.53 28.63
N LEU A 404 -62.65 -14.51 29.40
CA LEU A 404 -61.48 -13.67 29.11
C LEU A 404 -60.18 -14.48 29.17
N GLY A 405 -60.02 -15.31 30.21
CA GLY A 405 -58.87 -16.20 30.36
C GLY A 405 -58.75 -17.26 29.27
N GLN A 406 -59.88 -17.73 28.72
CA GLN A 406 -59.88 -18.61 27.55
C GLN A 406 -59.50 -17.87 26.26
N ARG A 407 -59.97 -16.64 26.03
CA ARG A 407 -59.57 -15.84 24.86
C ARG A 407 -58.08 -15.49 24.86
N LEU A 408 -57.52 -15.10 26.01
CA LEU A 408 -56.10 -14.78 26.14
C LEU A 408 -55.21 -16.01 25.91
N ARG A 409 -55.63 -17.20 26.37
CA ARG A 409 -54.93 -18.46 26.06
C ARG A 409 -54.99 -18.78 24.57
N ALA A 410 -56.16 -18.68 23.94
CA ALA A 410 -56.31 -18.91 22.50
C ALA A 410 -55.51 -17.90 21.66
N GLU A 411 -55.42 -16.64 22.09
CA GLU A 411 -54.60 -15.63 21.41
C GLU A 411 -53.11 -15.94 21.53
N ARG A 412 -52.64 -16.31 22.74
CA ARG A 412 -51.24 -16.71 22.94
C ARG A 412 -50.88 -17.94 22.10
N GLU A 413 -51.79 -18.91 21.98
CA GLU A 413 -51.60 -20.08 21.12
C GLU A 413 -51.54 -19.69 19.62
N ARG A 414 -52.37 -18.75 19.16
CA ARG A 414 -52.27 -18.21 17.79
C ARG A 414 -50.93 -17.53 17.54
N HIS A 415 -50.45 -16.71 18.47
CA HIS A 415 -49.14 -16.07 18.36
C HIS A 415 -47.98 -17.08 18.30
N VAL A 416 -48.05 -18.15 19.10
CA VAL A 416 -47.06 -19.23 19.08
C VAL A 416 -47.13 -20.02 17.76
N ALA A 417 -48.32 -20.25 17.21
CA ALA A 417 -48.49 -20.89 15.91
C ALA A 417 -47.94 -20.04 14.77
N GLU A 418 -48.18 -18.73 14.80
CA GLU A 418 -47.66 -17.78 13.81
C GLU A 418 -46.13 -17.69 13.85
N MET A 419 -45.54 -17.63 15.04
CA MET A 419 -44.08 -17.71 15.24
C MET A 419 -43.50 -18.99 14.64
N ARG A 420 -44.15 -20.15 14.81
CA ARG A 420 -43.70 -21.43 14.22
C ARG A 420 -43.77 -21.42 12.69
N LEU A 421 -44.80 -20.81 12.09
CA LEU A 421 -44.89 -20.65 10.64
C LEU A 421 -43.79 -19.74 10.11
N GLN A 422 -43.50 -18.64 10.82
CA GLN A 422 -42.45 -17.70 10.44
C GLN A 422 -41.07 -18.34 10.53
N ASP A 423 -40.79 -19.11 11.59
CA ASP A 423 -39.53 -19.82 11.78
C ASP A 423 -39.34 -20.95 10.74
N GLY A 424 -40.43 -21.64 10.37
CA GLY A 424 -40.44 -22.60 9.26
C GLY A 424 -40.16 -21.95 7.89
N ALA A 425 -40.70 -20.75 7.64
CA ALA A 425 -40.45 -20.00 6.40
C ALA A 425 -38.98 -19.56 6.27
N TRP A 426 -38.34 -19.17 7.38
CA TRP A 426 -36.90 -18.86 7.39
C TRP A 426 -36.01 -20.08 7.10
N GLN A 427 -36.38 -21.26 7.62
CA GLN A 427 -35.65 -22.50 7.35
C GLN A 427 -35.80 -22.96 5.89
N ALA A 428 -36.99 -22.79 5.29
CA ALA A 428 -37.22 -23.09 3.86
C ALA A 428 -36.41 -22.17 2.94
N ALA A 429 -36.38 -20.85 3.20
CA ALA A 429 -35.60 -19.89 2.43
C ALA A 429 -34.07 -20.08 2.56
N GLY A 430 -33.61 -20.66 3.67
CA GLY A 430 -32.21 -21.02 3.89
C GLY A 430 -31.73 -22.21 3.04
N PHE A 431 -32.61 -23.17 2.76
CA PHE A 431 -32.25 -24.37 1.99
C PHE A 431 -32.09 -24.09 0.48
N GLU A 432 -32.88 -23.19 -0.10
CA GLU A 432 -32.75 -22.81 -1.53
C GLU A 432 -31.42 -22.10 -1.84
N ARG A 433 -30.90 -21.29 -0.91
CA ARG A 433 -29.58 -20.64 -1.09
C ARG A 433 -28.41 -21.63 -1.06
N ARG A 434 -28.57 -22.81 -0.44
CA ARG A 434 -27.53 -23.85 -0.41
C ARG A 434 -27.49 -24.70 -1.68
N ARG A 435 -28.59 -24.83 -2.42
CA ARG A 435 -28.60 -25.54 -3.73
C ARG A 435 -28.01 -24.70 -4.87
N GLY A 436 -28.24 -23.38 -4.89
CA GLY A 436 -27.73 -22.51 -5.96
C GLY A 436 -26.20 -22.29 -6.01
N ARG A 437 -25.46 -22.69 -4.96
CA ARG A 437 -24.00 -22.49 -4.89
C ARG A 437 -23.17 -23.70 -5.33
N ARG A 438 -23.79 -24.87 -5.56
CA ARG A 438 -23.05 -26.10 -5.94
C ARG A 438 -23.01 -26.39 -7.44
N GLU A 439 -23.73 -25.63 -8.25
CA GLU A 439 -23.86 -25.88 -9.70
C GLU A 439 -23.03 -24.95 -10.59
N ARG A 440 -22.27 -24.00 -10.01
CA ARG A 440 -21.45 -23.03 -10.76
C ARG A 440 -19.93 -23.20 -10.56
N VAL A 441 -19.48 -24.46 -10.44
CA VAL A 441 -18.04 -24.81 -10.51
C VAL A 441 -17.88 -26.06 -11.38
N ARG A 442 -18.18 -25.92 -12.66
CA ARG A 442 -17.73 -26.86 -13.71
C ARG A 442 -17.76 -26.14 -15.05
N SER A 443 -16.69 -26.36 -15.81
CA SER A 443 -16.47 -25.89 -17.19
C SER A 443 -15.86 -24.49 -17.31
N CYS A 444 -14.56 -24.45 -17.62
CA CYS A 444 -13.96 -23.73 -18.76
C CYS A 444 -12.44 -23.97 -18.69
N ASP A 445 -12.00 -25.12 -19.20
CA ASP A 445 -10.61 -25.39 -19.55
C ASP A 445 -10.64 -25.92 -21.00
N SER A 446 -9.88 -25.28 -21.90
CA SER A 446 -9.67 -25.55 -23.33
C SER A 446 -9.90 -24.31 -24.21
N GLY A 447 -8.85 -23.83 -24.88
CA GLY A 447 -8.99 -22.85 -25.95
C GLY A 447 -7.70 -22.13 -26.35
N TYR A 448 -7.02 -22.70 -27.33
CA TYR A 448 -5.75 -22.28 -27.93
C TYR A 448 -5.94 -21.18 -29.02
N VAL A 449 -4.84 -20.50 -29.39
CA VAL A 449 -4.57 -19.68 -30.61
C VAL A 449 -5.08 -18.23 -30.69
N GLY A 450 -4.16 -17.31 -30.98
CA GLY A 450 -4.47 -16.11 -31.76
C GLY A 450 -3.64 -14.86 -31.44
N SER A 451 -2.42 -14.77 -31.96
CA SER A 451 -1.74 -13.47 -32.16
C SER A 451 -2.56 -12.59 -33.10
N PRO A 452 -2.49 -11.25 -32.94
CA PRO A 452 -2.26 -10.46 -34.14
C PRO A 452 -1.19 -9.39 -33.94
N SER A 453 -0.31 -9.36 -34.94
CA SER A 453 0.57 -8.25 -35.30
C SER A 453 -0.24 -7.20 -36.06
N VAL A 454 -0.20 -5.94 -35.61
CA VAL A 454 -0.38 -4.72 -36.43
C VAL A 454 0.06 -3.55 -35.54
N SER A 455 1.18 -2.88 -35.81
CA SER A 455 1.40 -1.79 -36.78
C SER A 455 1.07 -0.41 -36.21
N ASP A 456 2.12 0.43 -36.20
CA ASP A 456 2.21 1.89 -36.31
C ASP A 456 0.99 2.78 -36.03
N GLY A 457 1.25 3.81 -35.21
CA GLY A 457 0.31 4.91 -34.99
C GLY A 457 0.90 6.06 -34.18
N SER A 458 1.87 6.76 -34.77
CA SER A 458 2.26 8.12 -34.41
C SER A 458 1.02 9.03 -34.31
N ASN A 459 0.88 9.78 -33.22
CA ASN A 459 0.45 11.19 -33.28
C ASN A 459 0.62 11.88 -31.92
N CYS A 460 1.56 12.84 -31.93
CA CYS A 460 1.62 13.93 -30.98
C CYS A 460 0.53 14.96 -31.32
N THR A 461 -0.21 15.41 -30.32
CA THR A 461 -0.94 16.69 -30.40
C THR A 461 -0.66 17.51 -29.15
N PHE A 462 0.06 18.60 -29.39
CA PHE A 462 0.10 19.81 -28.58
C PHE A 462 -1.31 20.39 -28.46
N VAL A 463 -1.67 20.89 -27.29
CA VAL A 463 -2.73 21.90 -27.14
C VAL A 463 -2.15 23.03 -26.29
N SER A 464 -2.34 24.23 -26.80
CA SER A 464 -1.90 25.55 -26.33
C SER A 464 -2.45 25.94 -24.97
#